data_AF-A0A358L4K2-F1
#
_entry.id   AF-A0A358L4K2-F1
#
_cell.length_a   1.000
_cell.length_b   1.000
_cell.length_c   1.000
_cell.angle_alpha   90.00
_cell.angle_beta   90.00
_cell.angle_gamma   90.00
#
_symmetry.space_group_name_H-M   'P 1'
#
loop_
_entity.id
_entity.type
_entity.pdbx_description
1 polymer ?
#
loop_
_entity_poly.entity_id
_entity_poly.type
_entity_poly.pdbx_seq_one_letter_code
_entity_poly.pdbx_strand_id
1 'polypeptide(L)' 'MRTNQPVTQQEFVFDDNATLMSTTDASSHITYANDAFIKVSGFTPEEIHGHPHNLVRHP' A
#
# COMPACT_ATOMS: atom_id res chain seq x y z
N MET A 1 -7.69 7.87 -16.46
CA MET A 1 -8.11 7.18 -15.22
C MET A 1 -7.40 5.82 -15.22
N ARG A 2 -6.62 5.50 -14.18
CA ARG A 2 -5.96 4.18 -14.08
C ARG A 2 -7.03 3.13 -13.77
N THR A 3 -7.05 2.03 -14.52
CA THR A 3 -7.92 0.89 -14.24
C THR A 3 -7.34 0.14 -13.05
N ASN A 4 -7.97 0.27 -11.88
CA ASN A 4 -7.69 -0.63 -10.76
C ASN A 4 -8.26 -2.00 -11.18
N GLN A 5 -7.38 -2.99 -11.33
CA GLN A 5 -7.73 -4.37 -11.67
C GLN A 5 -8.68 -4.97 -10.59
N PRO A 6 -9.27 -6.17 -10.79
CA PRO A 6 -10.59 -6.50 -10.26
C PRO A 6 -10.67 -6.37 -8.75
N VAL A 7 -11.76 -5.76 -8.30
CA VAL A 7 -12.12 -5.72 -6.89
C VAL A 7 -12.42 -7.11 -6.40
N THR A 8 -11.52 -7.66 -5.57
CA THR A 8 -11.61 -9.04 -5.09
C THR A 8 -12.73 -9.24 -4.07
N GLN A 9 -13.27 -8.15 -3.49
CA GLN A 9 -14.20 -8.15 -2.36
C GLN A 9 -13.74 -9.00 -1.17
N GLN A 10 -12.45 -9.31 -1.10
CA GLN A 10 -11.85 -10.08 -0.02
C GLN A 10 -11.39 -9.12 1.06
N GLU A 11 -12.03 -9.21 2.22
CA GLU A 11 -11.62 -8.48 3.41
C GLU A 11 -10.22 -8.96 3.85
N PHE A 12 -9.30 -8.01 4.01
CA PHE A 12 -8.01 -8.27 4.61
C PHE A 12 -8.06 -7.86 6.08
N VAL A 13 -8.19 -8.83 6.98
CA VAL A 13 -8.15 -8.60 8.42
C VAL A 13 -6.71 -8.46 8.87
N PHE A 14 -6.39 -7.36 9.54
CA PHE A 14 -5.12 -7.12 10.21
C PHE A 14 -5.36 -6.82 11.69
N ASP A 15 -4.30 -6.84 12.50
CA ASP A 15 -4.40 -6.64 13.95
C ASP A 15 -4.97 -5.26 14.27
N ASP A 16 -5.89 -5.18 15.24
CA ASP A 16 -6.51 -3.92 15.67
C ASP A 16 -5.48 -2.88 16.17
N ASN A 17 -4.31 -3.35 16.62
CA ASN A 17 -3.22 -2.48 17.08
C ASN A 17 -2.18 -2.19 15.99
N ALA A 18 -2.29 -2.80 14.80
CA ALA A 18 -1.37 -2.54 13.72
C ALA A 18 -1.68 -1.18 13.07
N THR A 19 -0.70 -0.29 13.13
CA THR A 19 -0.76 1.00 12.43
C THR A 19 -0.23 0.83 11.02
N LEU A 20 -1.03 1.17 10.01
CA LEU A 20 -0.56 1.24 8.62
C LEU A 20 0.08 2.60 8.39
N MET A 21 1.40 2.63 8.16
CA MET A 21 2.14 3.87 8.00
C MET A 21 3.00 3.84 6.74
N SER A 22 2.81 4.84 5.90
CA SER A 22 3.66 5.15 4.76
C SER A 22 4.06 6.63 4.82
N THR A 23 5.21 6.95 4.23
CA THR A 23 5.67 8.32 4.02
C THR A 23 5.93 8.51 2.54
N THR A 24 5.55 9.66 2.02
CA THR A 24 5.73 10.00 0.61
C THR A 24 6.56 11.26 0.44
N ASP A 25 7.20 11.39 -0.71
CA ASP A 25 7.78 12.65 -1.15
C ASP A 25 6.69 13.64 -1.65
N ALA A 26 7.13 14.84 -2.05
CA ALA A 26 6.25 15.88 -2.60
C ALA A 26 5.61 15.47 -3.95
N SER A 27 6.15 14.48 -4.64
CA SER A 27 5.63 13.90 -5.87
C SER A 27 4.76 12.65 -5.63
N SER A 28 4.42 12.37 -4.36
CA SER A 28 3.61 11.21 -3.92
C SER A 28 4.26 9.84 -4.10
N HIS A 29 5.59 9.74 -4.26
CA HIS A 29 6.29 8.45 -4.25
C HIS A 29 6.57 8.01 -2.82
N ILE A 30 6.33 6.74 -2.53
CA ILE A 30 6.55 6.15 -1.21
C ILE A 30 8.07 6.11 -0.94
N THR A 31 8.49 6.82 0.11
CA THR A 31 9.87 6.83 0.60
C THR A 31 10.05 5.86 1.75
N TYR A 32 8.99 5.58 2.49
CA TYR A 32 8.98 4.64 3.61
C TYR A 32 7.61 3.97 3.74
N ALA A 33 7.61 2.69 4.09
CA ALA A 33 6.42 1.95 4.49
C ALA A 33 6.82 1.00 5.63
N ASN A 34 5.98 0.87 6.64
CA ASN A 34 6.20 -0.11 7.70
C ASN A 34 5.74 -1.51 7.27
N ASP A 35 6.18 -2.53 8.00
CA ASP A 35 5.90 -3.94 7.69
C ASP A 35 4.40 -4.24 7.62
N ALA A 36 3.60 -3.59 8.47
CA ALA A 36 2.15 -3.73 8.45
C ALA A 36 1.55 -3.23 7.13
N PHE A 37 1.96 -2.05 6.64
CA PHE A 37 1.52 -1.51 5.37
C PHE A 37 1.91 -2.42 4.20
N ILE A 38 3.16 -2.90 4.16
CA ILE A 38 3.66 -3.81 3.11
C ILE A 38 2.87 -5.11 3.08
N LYS A 39 2.61 -5.69 4.27
CA LYS A 39 1.85 -6.93 4.41
C LYS A 39 0.41 -6.79 3.93
N VAL A 40 -0.24 -5.66 4.24
CA VAL A 40 -1.64 -5.39 3.84
C VAL A 40 -1.73 -4.99 2.37
N SER A 41 -0.73 -4.29 1.84
CA SER A 41 -0.73 -3.86 0.45
C SER A 41 -0.50 -5.01 -0.54
N GLY A 42 0.08 -6.12 -0.09
CA GLY A 42 0.35 -7.30 -0.94
C GLY A 42 1.51 -7.09 -1.93
N PHE A 43 2.34 -6.08 -1.70
CA PHE A 43 3.54 -5.79 -2.49
C PHE A 43 4.79 -6.12 -1.68
N THR A 44 5.91 -6.36 -2.35
CA THR A 44 7.20 -6.46 -1.65
C THR A 44 7.73 -5.06 -1.31
N PRO A 45 8.65 -4.92 -0.33
CA PRO A 45 9.29 -3.65 -0.02
C PRO A 45 9.93 -2.98 -1.24
N GLU A 46 10.52 -3.78 -2.13
CA GLU A 46 11.19 -3.31 -3.36
C GLU A 46 10.19 -2.82 -4.41
N GLU A 47 9.01 -3.45 -4.50
CA GLU A 47 7.92 -3.04 -5.38
C GLU A 47 7.19 -1.80 -4.88
N ILE A 48 7.23 -1.53 -3.57
CA ILE A 48 6.54 -0.39 -2.96
C ILE A 48 7.42 0.86 -2.92
N HIS A 49 8.72 0.69 -2.68
CA HIS A 49 9.63 1.81 -2.50
C HIS A 49 9.83 2.56 -3.83
N GLY A 50 9.77 3.89 -3.79
CA GLY A 50 9.88 4.74 -4.96
C GLY A 50 8.69 4.72 -5.91
N HIS A 51 7.66 3.92 -5.62
CA HIS A 51 6.43 3.87 -6.42
C HIS A 51 5.41 4.89 -5.91
N PRO A 52 4.52 5.40 -6.78
CA PRO A 52 3.50 6.35 -6.36
C PRO A 52 2.55 5.70 -5.34
N HIS A 53 2.15 6.45 -4.31
CA HIS A 53 1.27 5.98 -3.24
C HIS A 53 -0.06 5.42 -3.76
N ASN A 54 -0.50 5.90 -4.92
CA ASN A 54 -1.71 5.40 -5.60
C ASN A 54 -1.56 4.00 -6.22
N LEU A 55 -0.39 3.35 -6.10
CA LEU A 55 -0.18 1.94 -6.38
C LEU A 55 -0.98 1.09 -5.37
N VAL A 56 -0.94 1.47 -4.11
CA VAL A 56 -1.72 0.84 -3.03
C VAL A 56 -3.12 1.43 -3.05
N ARG A 57 -3.96 0.89 -3.94
CA ARG A 57 -5.40 1.07 -3.86
C ARG A 57 -6.01 -0.24 -3.47
N HIS A 58 -6.63 -0.26 -2.30
CA HIS A 58 -7.56 -1.32 -1.97
C HIS A 58 -8.69 -1.25 -2.99
N PRO A 59 -9.00 -2.37 -3.68
CA PRO A 59 -10.19 -2.44 -4.50
C PRO A 59 -11.47 -2.37 -3.66
#